data_AF-A0A519V5D4-F1
#
_entry.id   AF-A0A519V5D4-F1
#
_cell.length_a   1.000
_cell.length_b   1.000
_cell.length_c   1.000
_cell.angle_alpha   90.00
_cell.angle_beta   90.00
_cell.angle_gamma   90.00
#
_symmetry.space_group_name_H-M   'P 1'
#
loop_
_entity.id
_entity.type
_entity.pdbx_description
1 polymer ?
#
loop_
_entity_poly.entity_id
_entity_poly.type
_entity_poly.pdbx_seq_one_letter_code
_entity_poly.pdbx_strand_id
1 'polypeptide(L)'
;MNFGWFNRNTPDSELIRTTVHEFGHAIGLAHEHLSPVNTIKWDKPKVYAYYMSPPENWTRQQVNEQVLNKYKPADVRNTKYDPASIMHYYVDPSLTLDGKGVGLNMTLSAKDKLFIGKIYPN
;
A
#
# COMPACT_ATOMS: atom_id res chain seq x y z
N MET A 1 -2.88 -1.37 -15.68
CA MET A 1 -2.10 -0.19 -15.25
C MET A 1 -2.64 1.04 -15.94
N ASN A 2 -2.89 2.12 -15.20
CA ASN A 2 -3.26 3.44 -15.72
C ASN A 2 -2.75 4.53 -14.76
N PHE A 3 -2.17 5.62 -15.28
CA PHE A 3 -1.74 6.76 -14.47
C PHE A 3 -2.78 7.89 -14.57
N GLY A 4 -3.64 8.01 -13.56
CA GLY A 4 -4.85 8.84 -13.66
C GLY A 4 -4.69 10.33 -13.43
N TRP A 5 -3.57 10.78 -12.85
CA TRP A 5 -3.42 12.17 -12.35
C TRP A 5 -2.13 12.88 -12.79
N PHE A 6 -1.28 12.21 -13.57
CA PHE A 6 -0.05 12.83 -14.08
C PHE A 6 -0.38 13.96 -15.07
N ASN A 7 0.37 15.05 -14.96
CA ASN A 7 0.35 16.17 -15.90
C ASN A 7 1.76 16.81 -15.97
N ARG A 8 1.91 17.86 -16.80
CA ARG A 8 3.21 18.51 -17.04
C ARG A 8 3.84 19.15 -15.78
N ASN A 9 3.06 19.36 -14.73
CA ASN A 9 3.48 19.96 -13.48
C ASN A 9 3.61 18.93 -12.34
N THR A 10 3.44 17.64 -12.62
CA THR A 10 3.63 16.59 -11.59
C THR A 10 5.09 16.58 -11.15
N PRO A 11 5.40 16.72 -9.85
CA PRO A 11 6.77 16.67 -9.36
C PRO A 11 7.43 15.32 -9.62
N ASP A 12 8.74 15.30 -9.85
CA ASP A 12 9.52 14.09 -10.07
C ASP A 12 9.32 13.04 -8.97
N SER A 13 9.19 13.48 -7.71
CA SER A 13 8.94 12.57 -6.58
C SER A 13 7.62 11.80 -6.72
N GLU A 14 6.55 12.43 -7.21
CA GLU A 14 5.26 11.79 -7.42
C GLU A 14 5.27 10.91 -8.67
N LEU A 15 5.97 11.34 -9.73
CA LEU A 15 6.21 10.51 -10.91
C LEU A 15 6.94 9.21 -10.50
N ILE A 16 8.06 9.33 -9.78
CA ILE A 16 8.85 8.18 -9.30
C ILE A 16 8.01 7.30 -8.39
N ARG A 17 7.33 7.87 -7.39
CA ARG A 17 6.52 7.10 -6.43
C ARG A 17 5.51 6.24 -7.15
N THR A 18 4.63 6.85 -7.95
CA THR A 18 3.53 6.14 -8.58
C THR A 18 4.03 5.24 -9.71
N THR A 19 4.99 5.66 -10.53
CA THR A 19 5.52 4.79 -11.60
C THR A 19 6.21 3.56 -11.03
N VAL A 20 7.08 3.70 -10.01
CA VAL A 20 7.74 2.54 -9.42
C VAL A 20 6.73 1.62 -8.73
N HIS A 21 5.74 2.16 -8.04
CA HIS A 21 4.66 1.38 -7.42
C HIS A 21 3.88 0.56 -8.44
N GLU A 22 3.38 1.20 -9.50
CA GLU A 22 2.60 0.53 -10.54
C GLU A 22 3.43 -0.52 -11.30
N PHE A 23 4.70 -0.24 -11.59
CA PHE A 23 5.60 -1.25 -12.17
C PHE A 23 5.90 -2.39 -11.19
N GLY A 24 5.88 -2.14 -9.88
CA GLY A 24 5.86 -3.19 -8.87
C GLY A 24 4.69 -4.15 -9.06
N HIS A 25 3.47 -3.64 -9.28
CA HIS A 25 2.33 -4.47 -9.63
C HIS A 25 2.53 -5.23 -10.95
N ALA A 26 3.11 -4.60 -11.96
CA ALA A 26 3.38 -5.25 -13.25
C ALA A 26 4.30 -6.46 -13.13
N ILE A 27 5.22 -6.46 -12.14
CA ILE A 27 6.11 -7.59 -11.82
C ILE A 27 5.61 -8.45 -10.66
N GLY A 28 4.32 -8.37 -10.35
CA GLY A 28 3.65 -9.29 -9.41
C GLY A 28 3.78 -8.92 -7.93
N LEU A 29 4.22 -7.70 -7.60
CA LEU A 29 4.20 -7.22 -6.21
C LEU A 29 2.78 -6.77 -5.82
N ALA A 30 2.40 -7.11 -4.59
CA ALA A 30 1.12 -6.78 -4.01
C ALA A 30 1.27 -5.69 -2.92
N HIS A 31 0.16 -5.13 -2.45
CA HIS A 31 0.21 -4.05 -1.47
C HIS A 31 0.74 -4.49 -0.10
N GLU A 32 1.71 -3.76 0.44
CA GLU A 32 2.36 -4.12 1.70
C GLU A 32 1.45 -3.93 2.93
N HIS A 33 0.47 -2.99 2.89
CA HIS A 33 -0.52 -2.84 3.98
C HIS A 33 -1.50 -4.01 4.06
N LEU A 34 -1.66 -4.78 2.97
CA LEU A 34 -2.46 -6.00 2.93
C LEU A 34 -1.60 -7.26 3.18
N SER A 35 -0.30 -7.10 3.43
CA SER A 35 0.59 -8.21 3.77
C SER A 35 0.04 -9.02 4.96
N PRO A 36 0.09 -10.37 4.94
CA PRO A 36 -0.40 -11.19 6.05
C PRO A 36 0.25 -10.83 7.39
N VAL A 37 1.49 -10.35 7.35
CA VAL A 37 2.32 -10.03 8.53
C VAL A 37 2.28 -8.56 8.93
N ASN A 38 1.44 -7.72 8.30
CA ASN A 38 1.35 -6.32 8.71
C ASN A 38 0.85 -6.19 10.16
N THR A 39 1.27 -5.12 10.82
CA THR A 39 0.98 -4.84 12.23
C THR A 39 0.06 -3.65 12.45
N ILE A 40 -0.66 -3.21 11.40
CA ILE A 40 -1.53 -2.03 11.46
C ILE A 40 -2.70 -2.31 12.40
N LYS A 41 -2.90 -1.44 13.39
CA LYS A 41 -4.00 -1.54 14.36
C LYS A 41 -5.19 -0.69 13.91
N TRP A 42 -5.86 -1.12 12.85
CA TRP A 42 -7.01 -0.39 12.29
C TRP A 42 -8.11 -0.16 13.32
N ASP A 43 -8.56 1.08 13.46
CA ASP A 43 -9.83 1.43 14.08
C ASP A 43 -10.93 1.22 13.04
N LYS A 44 -11.38 -0.03 12.91
CA LYS A 44 -12.33 -0.44 11.84
C LYS A 44 -13.58 0.46 11.78
N PRO A 45 -14.25 0.81 12.89
CA PRO A 45 -15.35 1.77 12.86
C PRO A 45 -15.00 3.09 12.17
N LYS A 46 -13.85 3.70 12.48
CA LYS A 46 -13.40 4.93 11.82
C LYS A 46 -13.04 4.71 10.36
N VAL A 47 -12.39 3.59 10.02
CA VAL A 47 -12.05 3.24 8.64
C VAL A 47 -13.32 3.15 7.79
N TYR A 48 -14.37 2.47 8.28
CA TYR A 48 -15.64 2.41 7.57
C TYR A 48 -16.29 3.79 7.47
N ALA A 49 -16.34 4.56 8.56
CA ALA A 49 -16.93 5.90 8.54
C ALA A 49 -16.23 6.82 7.52
N TYR A 50 -14.90 6.74 7.43
CA TYR A 50 -14.10 7.54 6.49
C TYR A 50 -14.36 7.17 5.03
N TYR A 51 -14.12 5.91 4.64
CA TYR A 51 -14.18 5.50 3.23
C TYR A 51 -15.62 5.35 2.69
N MET A 52 -16.59 5.11 3.56
CA MET A 52 -18.00 5.02 3.14
C MET A 52 -18.68 6.40 3.04
N SER A 53 -18.00 7.48 3.43
CA SER A 53 -18.49 8.86 3.29
C SER A 53 -17.99 9.48 1.97
N PRO A 54 -18.61 10.58 1.50
CA PRO A 54 -18.07 11.36 0.40
C PRO A 54 -16.63 11.83 0.67
N PRO A 55 -15.77 11.92 -0.36
CA PRO A 55 -16.07 11.74 -1.78
C PRO A 55 -16.07 10.28 -2.25
N GLU A 56 -15.50 9.36 -1.48
CA GLU A 56 -15.26 7.98 -1.90
C GLU A 56 -16.56 7.18 -2.03
N ASN A 57 -17.47 7.30 -1.05
CA ASN A 57 -18.74 6.57 -1.00
C ASN A 57 -18.60 5.05 -1.21
N TRP A 58 -17.52 4.46 -0.71
CA TRP A 58 -17.28 3.02 -0.88
C TRP A 58 -18.32 2.19 -0.12
N THR A 59 -18.62 1.02 -0.65
CA THR A 59 -19.36 -0.01 0.08
C THR A 59 -18.47 -0.62 1.16
N ARG A 60 -19.09 -1.22 2.19
CA ARG A 60 -18.37 -1.98 3.21
C ARG A 60 -17.47 -3.08 2.61
N GLN A 61 -17.93 -3.71 1.51
CA GLN A 61 -17.15 -4.71 0.80
C GLN A 61 -15.88 -4.12 0.18
N GLN A 62 -15.99 -2.97 -0.50
CA GLN A 62 -14.83 -2.28 -1.05
C GLN A 62 -13.83 -1.88 0.04
N VAL A 63 -14.30 -1.36 1.18
CA VAL A 63 -13.41 -1.05 2.32
C VAL A 63 -12.70 -2.31 2.83
N ASN A 64 -13.41 -3.43 2.91
CA ASN A 64 -12.81 -4.70 3.30
C ASN A 64 -11.73 -5.12 2.31
N GLU A 65 -12.04 -5.17 1.02
CA GLU A 65 -11.14 -5.71 -0.01
C GLU A 65 -9.93 -4.80 -0.27
N GLN A 66 -10.11 -3.48 -0.20
CA GLN A 66 -9.06 -2.51 -0.56
C GLN A 66 -8.20 -2.07 0.63
N VAL A 67 -8.72 -2.15 1.87
CA VAL A 67 -8.05 -1.59 3.06
C VAL A 67 -7.79 -2.61 4.16
N LEU A 68 -8.78 -3.45 4.49
CA LEU A 68 -8.76 -4.24 5.74
C LEU A 68 -8.34 -5.70 5.56
N ASN A 69 -8.69 -6.33 4.45
CA ASN A 69 -8.49 -7.75 4.22
C ASN A 69 -7.05 -8.03 3.81
N LYS A 70 -6.32 -8.74 4.66
CA LYS A 70 -4.98 -9.22 4.33
C LYS A 70 -5.03 -10.31 3.26
N TYR A 71 -3.97 -10.41 2.45
CA TYR A 71 -3.76 -11.55 1.59
C TYR A 71 -3.67 -12.85 2.41
N LYS A 72 -4.07 -13.98 1.81
CA LYS A 72 -3.90 -15.28 2.47
C LYS A 72 -2.40 -15.64 2.44
N PRO A 73 -1.82 -16.14 3.54
CA PRO A 73 -0.40 -16.52 3.57
C PRO A 73 0.00 -17.54 2.49
N ALA A 74 -0.92 -18.40 2.05
CA ALA A 74 -0.67 -19.38 1.00
C ALA A 74 -0.56 -18.77 -0.41
N ASP A 75 -1.11 -17.57 -0.61
CA ASP A 75 -1.20 -16.93 -1.93
C ASP A 75 -0.05 -15.94 -2.19
N VAL A 76 0.77 -15.63 -1.19
CA VAL A 76 1.81 -14.61 -1.28
C VAL A 76 3.13 -15.06 -0.67
N ARG A 77 4.24 -14.54 -1.22
CA ARG A 77 5.55 -14.59 -0.58
C ARG A 77 5.83 -13.21 0.00
N ASN A 78 6.14 -13.13 1.28
CA ASN A 78 6.39 -11.85 1.96
C ASN A 78 7.69 -11.89 2.77
N THR A 79 8.27 -10.70 2.98
CA THR A 79 9.31 -10.50 3.99
C THR A 79 8.67 -10.18 5.35
N LYS A 80 9.47 -9.78 6.35
CA LYS A 80 8.91 -9.11 7.54
C LYS A 80 8.32 -7.77 7.11
N TYR A 81 7.14 -7.42 7.66
CA TYR A 81 6.42 -6.19 7.36
C TYR A 81 7.34 -4.97 7.19
N ASP A 82 7.16 -4.24 6.10
CA ASP A 82 7.96 -3.09 5.73
C ASP A 82 7.12 -1.82 5.55
N PRO A 83 6.99 -0.97 6.59
CA PRO A 83 6.26 0.30 6.45
C PRO A 83 6.96 1.28 5.49
N ALA A 84 8.22 1.03 5.09
CA ALA A 84 8.95 1.87 4.14
C ALA A 84 8.88 1.35 2.69
N SER A 85 8.18 0.23 2.43
CA SER A 85 8.08 -0.34 1.09
C SER A 85 7.42 0.64 0.13
N ILE A 86 7.92 0.72 -1.10
CA ILE A 86 7.26 1.47 -2.18
C ILE A 86 5.86 0.92 -2.47
N MET A 87 5.59 -0.34 -2.13
CA MET A 87 4.29 -1.01 -2.29
C MET A 87 3.33 -0.74 -1.14
N HIS A 88 3.71 0.10 -0.17
CA HIS A 88 2.88 0.44 0.98
C HIS A 88 2.01 1.67 0.69
N TYR A 89 0.72 1.58 1.02
CA TYR A 89 -0.21 2.72 0.93
C TYR A 89 -0.17 3.57 2.18
N TYR A 90 -0.37 4.89 2.00
CA TYR A 90 -0.52 5.81 3.12
C TYR A 90 -1.55 5.29 4.13
N VAL A 91 -1.17 5.30 5.41
CA VAL A 91 -2.05 4.95 6.53
C VAL A 91 -2.20 6.19 7.40
N ASP A 92 -3.42 6.71 7.44
CA ASP A 92 -3.75 7.85 8.30
C ASP A 92 -3.72 7.43 9.78
N PRO A 93 -2.91 8.10 10.64
CA PRO A 93 -2.85 7.77 12.07
C PRO A 93 -4.17 7.96 12.80
N SER A 94 -5.08 8.81 12.31
CA SER A 94 -6.42 8.99 12.91
C SER A 94 -7.34 7.77 12.73
N LEU A 95 -7.02 6.91 11.76
CA LEU A 95 -7.74 5.67 11.45
C LEU A 95 -7.15 4.44 12.18
N THR A 96 -6.18 4.64 13.08
CA THR A 96 -5.57 3.56 13.85
C THR A 96 -5.80 3.74 15.36
N LEU A 97 -5.83 2.62 16.08
CA LEU A 97 -6.08 2.59 17.53
C LEU A 97 -4.91 3.13 18.34
N ASP A 98 -3.69 3.09 17.80
CA ASP A 98 -2.47 3.53 18.48
C ASP A 98 -1.89 4.83 17.94
N GLY A 99 -2.64 5.53 17.07
CA GLY A 99 -2.22 6.81 16.49
C GLY A 99 -1.01 6.70 15.57
N LYS A 100 -0.65 5.50 15.13
CA LYS A 100 0.47 5.28 14.20
C LYS A 100 -0.03 5.24 12.78
N GLY A 101 0.62 6.03 11.93
CA GLY A 101 0.41 6.04 10.49
C GLY A 101 1.63 5.55 9.72
N VAL A 102 1.48 5.48 8.41
CA VAL A 102 2.57 5.24 7.46
C VAL A 102 2.49 6.33 6.41
N GLY A 103 3.61 7.04 6.21
CA GLY A 103 3.69 8.15 5.25
C GLY A 103 3.77 7.68 3.80
N LEU A 104 3.88 8.63 2.88
CA LEU A 104 4.18 8.33 1.47
C LEU A 104 5.63 7.91 1.33
N ASN A 105 5.85 6.69 0.82
CA ASN A 105 7.18 6.19 0.47
C ASN A 105 7.49 6.61 -0.96
N MET A 106 8.58 7.34 -1.17
CA MET A 106 8.94 7.93 -2.48
C MET A 106 10.01 7.14 -3.23
N THR A 107 10.63 6.15 -2.59
CA THR A 107 11.75 5.37 -3.13
C THR A 107 11.67 3.93 -2.67
N LEU A 108 12.30 3.02 -3.43
CA LEU A 108 12.48 1.63 -3.02
C LEU A 108 13.18 1.52 -1.66
N SER A 109 12.57 0.80 -0.74
CA SER A 109 13.18 0.44 0.54
C SER A 109 14.36 -0.51 0.33
N ALA A 110 15.22 -0.67 1.35
CA ALA A 110 16.25 -1.70 1.32
C ALA A 110 15.66 -3.12 1.19
N LYS A 111 14.46 -3.33 1.76
CA LYS A 111 13.78 -4.63 1.73
C LYS A 111 13.12 -4.89 0.37
N ASP A 112 12.59 -3.87 -0.31
CA ASP A 112 12.09 -3.98 -1.69
C ASP A 112 13.20 -4.50 -2.62
N LYS A 113 14.37 -3.86 -2.57
CA LYS A 113 15.53 -4.21 -3.40
C LYS A 113 15.99 -5.65 -3.15
N LEU A 114 16.11 -6.04 -1.87
CA LEU A 114 16.52 -7.39 -1.49
C LEU A 114 15.49 -8.45 -1.85
N PHE A 115 14.19 -8.14 -1.72
CA PHE A 115 13.12 -9.07 -2.04
C PHE A 115 13.05 -9.30 -3.54
N ILE A 116 12.98 -8.24 -4.35
CA ILE A 116 12.81 -8.37 -5.79
C ILE A 116 14.03 -9.03 -6.45
N GLY A 117 15.25 -8.77 -5.96
CA GLY A 117 16.46 -9.44 -6.43
C GLY A 117 16.51 -10.94 -6.12
N LYS A 118 15.72 -11.42 -5.15
CA LYS A 118 15.54 -12.86 -4.90
C LYS A 118 14.46 -13.49 -5.77
N ILE A 119 13.45 -12.72 -6.19
CA ILE A 119 12.40 -13.19 -7.08
C ILE A 119 12.93 -13.30 -8.51
N TYR A 120 13.73 -12.33 -8.95
CA TYR A 120 14.34 -12.28 -10.27
C TYR A 120 15.89 -12.27 -10.15
N PRO A 121 16.51 -13.43 -9.85
CA PRO A 121 17.97 -13.53 -9.79
C PRO A 121 18.60 -13.47 -11.20
N ASN A 122 19.89 -13.14 -11.25
CA ASN A 122 20.71 -13.22 -12.46
C ASN A 122 21.07 -14.68 -12.80
#